data_AF-A0A1I3RU18-F1
#
_entry.id   AF-A0A1I3RU18-F1
#
_cell.length_a   1.000
_cell.length_b   1.000
_cell.length_c   1.000
_cell.angle_alpha   90.00
_cell.angle_beta   90.00
_cell.angle_gamma   90.00
#
_symmetry.space_group_name_H-M   'P 1'
#
loop_
_entity.id
_entity.type
_entity.pdbx_description
1 polymer ?
#
loop_
_entity_poly.entity_id
_entity_poly.type
_entity_poly.pdbx_seq_one_letter_code
_entity_poly.pdbx_strand_id
1 'polypeptide(L)'
;MKSRGSLSRSHALRHCVYSAILLASSLFTPALWAKGEAHLLFHMGLGANGQFFVGGTLQNKGDQPVAGGYIAVLPLNDKCEPSKLVVHPFESLAAGEKKEFRIPVDGPLSGYRLIGMGAYDDMGFPLSTQDETAKIIKKREPDERKACQNARKATPTTKTEAKK
;
A
#
# COMPACT_ATOMS: atom_id res chain seq x y z
N MET A 1 -61.19 54.25 -24.31
CA MET A 1 -59.98 53.79 -25.04
C MET A 1 -59.01 53.13 -24.06
N LYS A 2 -58.28 52.13 -24.52
CA LYS A 2 -57.65 51.01 -23.80
C LYS A 2 -56.70 51.33 -22.62
N SER A 3 -56.83 50.48 -21.60
CA SER A 3 -55.93 50.14 -20.50
C SER A 3 -54.44 50.06 -20.89
N ARG A 4 -53.58 50.71 -20.09
CA ARG A 4 -52.13 50.45 -19.99
C ARG A 4 -51.84 49.98 -18.57
N GLY A 5 -51.03 48.93 -18.43
CA GLY A 5 -50.38 48.59 -17.17
C GLY A 5 -50.45 47.12 -16.76
N SER A 6 -49.99 46.21 -17.60
CA SER A 6 -49.79 44.80 -17.23
C SER A 6 -48.50 44.29 -17.86
N LEU A 7 -47.35 44.80 -17.39
CA LEU A 7 -46.06 44.23 -17.78
C LEU A 7 -44.94 44.59 -16.79
N SER A 8 -45.09 44.29 -15.49
CA SER A 8 -43.95 44.36 -14.55
C SER A 8 -44.22 43.65 -13.22
N ARG A 9 -44.54 42.35 -13.23
CA ARG A 9 -44.58 41.55 -11.99
C ARG A 9 -43.97 40.15 -12.14
N SER A 10 -43.83 39.64 -13.36
CA SER A 10 -43.39 38.28 -13.67
C SER A 10 -41.86 38.08 -13.64
N HIS A 11 -41.06 39.14 -13.79
CA HIS A 11 -39.60 39.02 -13.78
C HIS A 11 -39.00 39.01 -12.37
N ALA A 12 -39.58 39.76 -11.42
CA ALA A 12 -39.07 39.84 -10.05
C ALA A 12 -39.21 38.53 -9.26
N LEU A 13 -40.33 37.79 -9.44
CA LEU A 13 -40.51 36.49 -8.79
C LEU A 13 -39.54 35.42 -9.32
N ARG A 14 -39.23 35.43 -10.63
CA ARG A 14 -38.32 34.44 -11.24
C ARG A 14 -36.88 34.59 -10.75
N HIS A 15 -36.38 35.83 -10.61
CA HIS A 15 -35.02 36.06 -10.11
C HIS A 15 -34.83 35.68 -8.63
N CYS A 16 -35.88 35.82 -7.82
CA CYS A 16 -35.84 35.44 -6.40
C CYS A 16 -35.78 33.91 -6.21
N VAL A 17 -36.55 33.16 -7.01
CA VAL A 17 -36.55 31.69 -6.96
C VAL A 17 -35.23 31.10 -7.48
N TYR A 18 -34.65 31.65 -8.55
CA TYR A 18 -33.34 31.20 -9.06
C TYR A 18 -32.19 31.48 -8.08
N SER A 19 -32.20 32.62 -7.38
CA SER A 19 -31.19 32.92 -6.36
C SER A 19 -31.28 32.01 -5.14
N ALA A 20 -32.47 31.58 -4.75
CA ALA A 20 -32.66 30.65 -3.64
C ALA A 20 -32.18 29.22 -3.96
N ILE A 21 -32.34 28.76 -5.21
CA ILE A 21 -31.91 27.42 -5.65
C ILE A 21 -30.38 27.31 -5.74
N LEU A 22 -29.68 28.39 -6.13
CA LEU A 22 -28.21 28.41 -6.18
C LEU A 22 -27.55 28.45 -4.79
N LEU A 23 -28.23 28.98 -3.77
CA LEU A 23 -27.75 28.97 -2.38
C LEU A 23 -27.95 27.62 -1.67
N ALA A 24 -28.93 26.82 -2.10
CA ALA A 24 -29.20 25.51 -1.49
C ALA A 24 -28.27 24.38 -1.99
N SER A 25 -27.53 24.61 -3.09
CA SER A 25 -26.66 23.60 -3.72
C SER A 25 -25.19 23.66 -3.28
N SER A 26 -24.78 24.67 -2.50
CA SER A 26 -23.41 24.81 -1.99
C SER A 26 -23.16 24.10 -0.64
N LEU A 27 -24.19 23.51 -0.01
CA LEU A 27 -24.09 22.89 1.32
C LEU A 27 -23.70 21.40 1.31
N PHE A 28 -23.54 20.80 0.14
CA PHE A 28 -23.10 19.41 0.01
C PHE A 28 -21.71 19.34 -0.61
N THR A 29 -20.72 19.89 0.09
CA THR A 29 -19.34 19.42 -0.09
C THR A 29 -19.23 18.12 0.72
N PRO A 30 -19.03 16.95 0.10
CA PRO A 30 -18.63 15.79 0.89
C PRO A 30 -17.36 16.20 1.62
N ALA A 31 -17.34 16.04 2.95
CA ALA A 31 -16.11 16.18 3.69
C ALA A 31 -15.13 15.15 3.12
N LEU A 32 -14.21 15.59 2.26
CA LEU A 32 -13.00 14.83 1.99
C LEU A 32 -12.27 14.80 3.32
N TRP A 33 -12.49 13.71 4.07
CA TRP A 33 -11.72 13.43 5.25
C TRP A 33 -10.30 13.18 4.80
N ALA A 34 -9.47 14.17 5.06
CA ALA A 34 -8.05 14.06 4.96
C ALA A 34 -7.60 12.82 5.76
N LYS A 35 -6.86 11.91 5.15
CA LYS A 35 -6.49 10.62 5.74
C LYS A 35 -5.06 10.26 5.32
N GLY A 36 -4.30 9.67 6.22
CA GLY A 36 -2.99 9.11 5.88
C GLY A 36 -3.14 7.86 5.02
N GLU A 37 -2.25 7.71 4.05
CA GLU A 37 -2.24 6.56 3.12
C GLU A 37 -0.81 6.06 2.94
N ALA A 38 -0.50 4.87 3.46
CA ALA A 38 0.83 4.29 3.37
C ALA A 38 0.99 3.48 2.08
N HIS A 39 1.89 3.91 1.20
CA HIS A 39 2.19 3.24 -0.05
C HIS A 39 3.58 2.61 0.00
N LEU A 40 3.68 1.34 -0.32
CA LEU A 40 4.94 0.68 -0.60
C LEU A 40 5.27 0.84 -2.08
N LEU A 41 6.25 1.70 -2.37
CA LEU A 41 6.60 2.08 -3.75
C LEU A 41 7.46 1.03 -4.44
N PHE A 42 8.40 0.45 -3.71
CA PHE A 42 9.24 -0.65 -4.17
C PHE A 42 9.78 -1.44 -2.99
N HIS A 43 10.19 -2.69 -3.25
CA HIS A 43 10.93 -3.49 -2.31
C HIS A 43 11.83 -4.51 -3.04
N MET A 44 12.94 -4.88 -2.41
CA MET A 44 13.90 -5.86 -2.94
C MET A 44 14.65 -6.59 -1.81
N GLY A 45 15.05 -7.83 -2.09
CA GLY A 45 15.94 -8.60 -1.23
C GLY A 45 17.39 -8.33 -1.64
N LEU A 46 18.25 -8.10 -0.66
CA LEU A 46 19.66 -7.77 -0.85
C LEU A 46 20.49 -8.51 0.19
N GLY A 47 21.74 -8.84 -0.14
CA GLY A 47 22.65 -9.42 0.83
C GLY A 47 24.10 -9.43 0.36
N ALA A 48 25.01 -9.24 1.32
CA ALA A 48 26.45 -9.28 1.14
C ALA A 48 27.12 -9.69 2.46
N ASN A 49 28.27 -10.36 2.40
CA ASN A 49 29.08 -10.71 3.57
C ASN A 49 28.28 -11.46 4.67
N GLY A 50 27.36 -12.33 4.28
CA GLY A 50 26.53 -13.11 5.21
C GLY A 50 25.40 -12.31 5.88
N GLN A 51 25.23 -11.03 5.55
CA GLN A 51 24.11 -10.20 6.01
C GLN A 51 23.09 -10.06 4.90
N PHE A 52 21.82 -10.33 5.22
CA PHE A 52 20.72 -10.26 4.27
C PHE A 52 19.62 -9.37 4.82
N PHE A 53 18.91 -8.70 3.91
CA PHE A 53 17.84 -7.77 4.25
C PHE A 53 16.82 -7.65 3.12
N VAL A 54 15.59 -7.32 3.48
CA VAL A 54 14.59 -6.83 2.55
C VAL A 54 14.44 -5.33 2.77
N GLY A 55 14.75 -4.54 1.74
CA GLY A 55 14.67 -3.09 1.78
C GLY A 55 13.68 -2.55 0.77
N GLY A 56 13.30 -1.29 0.93
CA GLY A 56 12.33 -0.64 0.05
C GLY A 56 12.07 0.80 0.44
N THR A 57 11.05 1.39 -0.17
CA THR A 57 10.60 2.75 0.17
C THR A 57 9.11 2.79 0.41
N LEU A 58 8.74 3.35 1.55
CA LEU A 58 7.38 3.76 1.88
C LEU A 58 7.17 5.22 1.49
N GLN A 59 5.94 5.56 1.16
CA GLN A 59 5.50 6.94 1.00
C GLN A 59 4.13 7.12 1.63
N ASN A 60 3.94 8.19 2.39
CA ASN A 60 2.60 8.65 2.70
C ASN A 60 2.05 9.47 1.52
N LYS A 61 1.08 8.94 0.77
CA LYS A 61 0.43 9.68 -0.33
C LYS A 61 -0.85 10.40 0.10
N GLY A 62 -1.23 10.24 1.36
CA GLY A 62 -2.32 10.97 1.98
C GLY A 62 -1.93 12.40 2.34
N ASP A 63 -2.91 13.14 2.80
CA ASP A 63 -2.84 14.54 3.24
C ASP A 63 -2.82 14.69 4.77
N GLN A 64 -2.86 13.57 5.51
CA GLN A 64 -2.62 13.51 6.95
C GLN A 64 -1.45 12.58 7.28
N PRO A 65 -0.80 12.73 8.45
CA PRO A 65 0.25 11.82 8.88
C PRO A 65 -0.22 10.37 9.02
N VAL A 66 0.69 9.44 8.78
CA VAL A 66 0.59 8.05 9.26
C VAL A 66 1.38 8.00 10.56
N ALA A 67 0.78 7.52 11.65
CA ALA A 67 1.47 7.46 12.95
C ALA A 67 2.50 6.33 13.01
N GLY A 68 2.22 5.23 12.33
CA GLY A 68 3.15 4.11 12.18
C GLY A 68 2.48 2.93 11.49
N GLY A 69 3.15 1.79 11.51
CA GLY A 69 2.62 0.58 10.91
C GLY A 69 3.60 -0.57 10.93
N TYR A 70 3.37 -1.55 10.06
CA TYR A 70 4.26 -2.70 9.91
C TYR A 70 4.34 -3.20 8.47
N ILE A 71 5.44 -3.89 8.19
CA ILE A 71 5.66 -4.67 6.97
C ILE A 71 5.93 -6.12 7.39
N ALA A 72 5.24 -7.07 6.77
CA ALA A 72 5.38 -8.50 7.04
C ALA A 72 6.03 -9.21 5.85
N VAL A 73 7.21 -9.77 6.08
CA VAL A 73 8.06 -10.44 5.09
C VAL A 73 8.28 -11.89 5.48
N LEU A 74 8.07 -12.80 4.55
CA LEU A 74 8.35 -14.23 4.69
C LEU A 74 9.55 -14.61 3.82
N PRO A 75 10.76 -14.74 4.40
CA PRO A 75 11.97 -15.15 3.67
C PRO A 75 11.85 -16.58 3.17
N LEU A 76 12.51 -16.87 2.05
CA LEU A 76 12.59 -18.18 1.43
C LEU A 76 14.05 -18.62 1.30
N ASN A 77 14.31 -19.89 1.61
CA ASN A 77 15.60 -20.51 1.34
C ASN A 77 15.73 -20.92 -0.16
N ASP A 78 16.86 -21.53 -0.50
CA ASP A 78 17.20 -22.00 -1.85
C ASP A 78 16.24 -23.07 -2.41
N LYS A 79 15.50 -23.76 -1.54
CA LYS A 79 14.44 -24.73 -1.88
C LYS A 79 13.04 -24.10 -1.94
N CYS A 80 12.97 -22.77 -1.91
CA CYS A 80 11.72 -22.02 -1.77
C CYS A 80 10.87 -22.46 -0.57
N GLU A 81 11.50 -22.86 0.52
CA GLU A 81 10.81 -23.16 1.77
C GLU A 81 10.70 -21.88 2.60
N PRO A 82 9.49 -21.55 3.08
CA PRO A 82 9.31 -20.44 4.00
C PRO A 82 10.14 -20.61 5.27
N SER A 83 10.83 -19.53 5.65
CA SER A 83 11.48 -19.40 6.95
C SER A 83 10.53 -18.73 7.96
N LYS A 84 11.06 -18.28 9.10
CA LYS A 84 10.29 -17.54 10.10
C LYS A 84 9.75 -16.23 9.51
N LEU A 85 8.47 -15.95 9.76
CA LEU A 85 7.86 -14.67 9.42
C LEU A 85 8.56 -13.53 10.19
N VAL A 86 8.97 -12.49 9.46
CA VAL A 86 9.52 -11.26 10.03
C VAL A 86 8.48 -10.15 9.89
N VAL A 87 8.06 -9.58 11.02
CA VAL A 87 7.21 -8.39 11.06
C VAL A 87 8.07 -7.23 11.54
N HIS A 88 8.19 -6.20 10.71
CA HIS A 88 9.01 -5.04 11.00
C HIS A 88 8.12 -3.80 11.16
N PRO A 89 8.14 -3.13 12.31
CA PRO A 89 7.42 -1.89 12.47
C PRO A 89 8.08 -0.77 11.66
N PHE A 90 7.30 0.23 11.27
CA PHE A 90 7.82 1.49 10.76
C PHE A 90 7.21 2.66 11.54
N GLU A 91 8.04 3.69 11.72
CA GLU A 91 7.70 4.92 12.44
C GLU A 91 6.85 5.87 11.58
N SER A 92 6.38 6.97 12.18
CA SER A 92 5.52 7.94 11.51
C SER A 92 6.03 8.40 10.15
N LEU A 93 5.08 8.67 9.25
CA LEU A 93 5.31 9.30 7.95
C LEU A 93 4.44 10.57 7.85
N ALA A 94 5.07 11.74 7.77
CA ALA A 94 4.37 12.98 7.48
C ALA A 94 3.69 12.93 6.09
N ALA A 95 2.70 13.79 5.86
CA ALA A 95 2.03 13.85 4.55
C ALA A 95 3.05 14.10 3.43
N GLY A 96 3.01 13.27 2.38
CA GLY A 96 3.96 13.30 1.27
C GLY A 96 5.35 12.71 1.54
N GLU A 97 5.70 12.38 2.79
CA GLU A 97 7.02 11.90 3.18
C GLU A 97 7.32 10.55 2.51
N LYS A 98 8.57 10.41 2.03
CA LYS A 98 9.14 9.15 1.56
C LYS A 98 10.22 8.69 2.54
N LYS A 99 10.19 7.42 2.91
CA LYS A 99 11.13 6.84 3.85
C LYS A 99 11.61 5.47 3.40
N GLU A 100 12.92 5.28 3.42
CA GLU A 100 13.52 3.97 3.18
C GLU A 100 13.41 3.10 4.42
N PHE A 101 13.26 1.80 4.21
CA PHE A 101 13.29 0.81 5.28
C PHE A 101 14.25 -0.33 4.95
N ARG A 102 14.71 -1.01 6.00
CA ARG A 102 15.61 -2.16 5.90
C ARG A 102 15.27 -3.19 6.97
N ILE A 103 14.67 -4.29 6.55
CA ILE A 103 14.26 -5.41 7.40
C ILE A 103 15.37 -6.45 7.39
N PRO A 104 16.10 -6.67 8.50
CA PRO A 104 17.07 -7.76 8.58
C PRO A 104 16.36 -9.11 8.48
N VAL A 105 17.00 -10.07 7.82
CA VAL A 105 16.52 -11.45 7.74
C VAL A 105 17.61 -12.41 8.19
N ASP A 106 17.22 -13.46 8.90
CA ASP A 106 18.14 -14.46 9.42
C ASP A 106 18.50 -15.46 8.31
N GLY A 107 19.81 -15.59 8.03
CA GLY A 107 20.35 -16.57 7.11
C GLY A 107 20.27 -16.18 5.62
N PRO A 108 20.70 -17.09 4.72
CA PRO A 108 20.73 -16.84 3.29
C PRO A 108 19.35 -16.54 2.71
N LEU A 109 19.25 -15.43 1.98
CA LEU A 109 18.02 -15.02 1.32
C LEU A 109 18.06 -15.39 -0.16
N SER A 110 17.32 -16.43 -0.56
CA SER A 110 17.15 -16.78 -1.97
C SER A 110 15.92 -16.11 -2.60
N GLY A 111 14.95 -15.71 -1.77
CA GLY A 111 13.77 -14.97 -2.17
C GLY A 111 12.93 -14.61 -0.95
N TYR A 112 11.82 -13.90 -1.15
CA TYR A 112 10.88 -13.58 -0.08
C TYR A 112 9.48 -13.35 -0.61
N ARG A 113 8.50 -13.37 0.29
CA ARG A 113 7.12 -12.95 0.04
C ARG A 113 6.80 -11.76 0.92
N LEU A 114 6.29 -10.69 0.33
CA LEU A 114 5.59 -9.66 1.08
C LEU A 114 4.19 -10.20 1.38
N ILE A 115 3.91 -10.53 2.64
CA ILE A 115 2.64 -11.16 3.02
C ILE A 115 1.64 -10.19 3.66
N GLY A 116 2.09 -8.98 3.98
CA GLY A 116 1.21 -7.94 4.49
C GLY A 116 1.91 -6.62 4.76
N MET A 117 1.12 -5.56 4.78
CA MET A 117 1.48 -4.23 5.23
C MET A 117 0.28 -3.64 5.96
N GLY A 118 0.52 -2.97 7.07
CA GLY A 118 -0.51 -2.29 7.86
C GLY A 118 -0.04 -0.88 8.24
N ALA A 119 -0.97 0.05 8.41
CA ALA A 119 -0.72 1.40 8.88
C ALA A 119 -1.85 1.85 9.81
N TYR A 120 -1.55 2.76 10.72
CA TYR A 120 -2.53 3.31 11.66
C TYR A 120 -2.32 4.81 11.92
N ASP A 121 -3.38 5.48 12.33
CA ASP A 121 -3.36 6.89 12.75
C ASP A 121 -2.93 7.05 14.21
N ASP A 122 -2.88 8.27 14.70
CA ASP A 122 -2.47 8.60 16.08
C ASP A 122 -3.42 8.05 17.16
N MET A 123 -4.63 7.64 16.77
CA MET A 123 -5.61 6.97 17.62
C MET A 123 -5.56 5.44 17.48
N GLY A 124 -4.67 4.90 16.64
CA GLY A 124 -4.52 3.47 16.41
C GLY A 124 -5.56 2.87 15.46
N PHE A 125 -6.37 3.68 14.78
CA PHE A 125 -7.31 3.17 13.76
C PHE A 125 -6.59 2.86 12.45
N PRO A 126 -7.04 1.82 11.72
CA PRO A 126 -6.40 1.40 10.49
C PRO A 126 -6.51 2.45 9.38
N LEU A 127 -5.36 2.71 8.76
CA LEU A 127 -5.21 3.55 7.58
C LEU A 127 -5.17 2.71 6.30
N SER A 128 -5.35 3.39 5.16
CA SER A 128 -5.22 2.73 3.85
C SER A 128 -3.77 2.36 3.60
N THR A 129 -3.56 1.17 3.00
CA THR A 129 -2.24 0.67 2.64
C THR A 129 -2.26 0.13 1.22
N GLN A 130 -1.28 0.49 0.40
CA GLN A 130 -1.17 0.02 -0.98
C GLN A 130 0.26 -0.45 -1.30
N ASP A 131 0.40 -1.71 -1.73
CA ASP A 131 1.62 -2.17 -2.40
C ASP A 131 1.50 -1.88 -3.89
N GLU A 132 2.30 -0.94 -4.38
CA GLU A 132 2.32 -0.51 -5.78
C GLU A 132 2.93 -1.58 -6.70
N THR A 133 3.67 -2.53 -6.14
CA THR A 133 4.35 -3.60 -6.89
C THR A 133 3.52 -4.88 -7.00
N ALA A 134 2.44 -5.01 -6.22
CA ALA A 134 1.63 -6.22 -6.11
C ALA A 134 1.17 -6.78 -7.47
N LYS A 135 0.78 -5.90 -8.40
CA LYS A 135 0.35 -6.31 -9.76
C LYS A 135 1.49 -6.95 -10.56
N ILE A 136 2.71 -6.41 -10.45
CA ILE A 136 3.88 -6.90 -11.16
C ILE A 136 4.32 -8.24 -10.57
N ILE A 137 4.34 -8.36 -9.25
CA ILE A 137 4.68 -9.60 -8.54
C ILE A 137 3.68 -10.70 -8.88
N LYS A 138 2.39 -10.40 -8.83
CA LYS A 138 1.32 -11.36 -9.17
C LYS A 138 1.46 -11.90 -10.59
N LYS A 139 1.89 -11.06 -11.55
CA LYS A 139 2.12 -11.50 -12.93
C LYS A 139 3.26 -12.51 -13.06
N ARG A 140 4.27 -12.45 -12.17
CA ARG A 140 5.45 -13.34 -12.15
C ARG A 140 5.22 -14.63 -11.35
N GLU A 141 4.16 -14.67 -10.54
CA GLU A 141 3.88 -15.78 -9.63
C GLU A 141 3.88 -17.18 -10.29
N PRO A 142 3.30 -17.40 -11.49
CA PRO A 142 3.34 -18.72 -12.12
C PRO A 142 4.76 -19.22 -12.42
N ASP A 143 5.62 -18.34 -12.94
CA ASP A 143 7.00 -18.67 -13.28
C ASP A 143 7.82 -18.93 -12.03
N GLU A 144 7.62 -18.14 -10.98
CA GLU A 144 8.26 -18.35 -9.68
C GLU A 144 7.83 -19.67 -9.04
N ARG A 145 6.53 -20.01 -9.10
CA ARG A 145 6.03 -21.31 -8.61
C ARG A 145 6.68 -22.47 -9.35
N LYS A 146 6.82 -22.36 -10.67
CA LYS A 146 7.50 -23.37 -11.49
C LYS A 146 8.98 -23.49 -11.12
N ALA A 147 9.68 -22.37 -10.96
CA ALA A 147 11.07 -22.35 -10.50
C ALA A 147 11.23 -23.02 -9.13
N CYS A 148 10.33 -22.73 -8.19
CA CYS A 148 10.34 -23.35 -6.87
C CYS A 148 10.05 -24.86 -6.90
N GLN A 149 9.12 -25.32 -7.74
CA GLN A 149 8.88 -26.75 -7.93
C GLN A 149 10.13 -27.46 -8.46
N ASN A 150 10.87 -26.82 -9.38
CA ASN A 150 12.10 -27.37 -9.91
C ASN A 150 13.21 -27.40 -8.86
N ALA A 151 13.40 -26.32 -8.08
CA ALA A 151 14.39 -26.26 -7.00
C ALA A 151 14.20 -27.39 -5.97
N ARG A 152 12.94 -27.72 -5.64
CA ARG A 152 12.62 -28.83 -4.73
C ARG A 152 12.90 -30.22 -5.31
N LYS A 153 12.80 -30.39 -6.63
CA LYS A 153 13.10 -31.66 -7.32
C LYS A 153 14.59 -31.85 -7.60
N ALA A 154 15.31 -30.74 -7.79
CA ALA A 154 16.73 -30.73 -8.14
C ALA A 154 17.67 -30.99 -6.96
N THR A 155 17.17 -31.38 -5.78
CA THR A 155 17.98 -31.93 -4.69
C THR A 155 17.97 -33.46 -4.80
N PRO A 156 18.98 -34.12 -5.41
CA PRO A 156 19.13 -35.55 -5.27
C PRO A 156 19.61 -35.84 -3.86
N THR A 157 19.06 -36.90 -3.27
CA THR A 157 19.55 -37.61 -2.09
C THR A 157 21.08 -37.61 -2.07
N THR A 158 21.70 -36.87 -1.14
CA THR A 158 23.07 -37.20 -0.75
C THR A 158 22.97 -38.56 -0.08
N LYS A 159 23.22 -39.62 -0.84
CA LYS A 159 23.66 -40.89 -0.29
C LYS A 159 24.90 -40.55 0.54
N THR A 160 24.76 -40.47 1.86
CA THR A 160 25.90 -40.70 2.73
C THR A 160 26.26 -42.16 2.55
N GLU A 161 27.24 -42.39 1.69
CA GLU A 161 27.99 -43.64 1.65
C GLU A 161 28.61 -43.86 3.03
N ALA A 162 28.16 -44.91 3.71
CA ALA A 162 28.95 -45.58 4.72
C ALA A 162 30.19 -46.19 4.03
N LYS A 163 31.36 -45.69 4.40
CA LYS A 163 32.69 -46.29 4.17
C LYS A 163 33.65 -45.53 5.10
N LYS A 164 34.39 -46.11 6.03
CA LYS A 164 34.74 -47.51 6.34
C LYS A 164 35.14 -47.54 7.82
#